data_AF-A0A1Y3AXT9-F1
#
_entry.id   AF-A0A1Y3AXT9-F1
#
_cell.length_a   1.000
_cell.length_b   1.000
_cell.length_c   1.000
_cell.angle_alpha   90.00
_cell.angle_beta   90.00
_cell.angle_gamma   90.00
#
_symmetry.space_group_name_H-M   'P 1'
#
loop_
_entity.id
_entity.type
_entity.pdbx_description
1 polymer ?
#
loop_
_entity_poly.entity_id
_entity_poly.type
_entity_poly.pdbx_seq_one_letter_code
_entity_poly.pdbx_strand_id
1 'polypeptide(L)'
;MISLPRVQLRKNVIKGAEILEVLHGNPELREYLFSLYECNYSKFFEKLCWIEYFMKKDRLFQPHFRFYIREMRILAYNQLLESYRSLELKYMADAFGVTVNFIDQELARFIAAGRLYCKIDKVNGI
;
A
#
# COMPACT_ATOMS: atom_id res chain seq x y z
N MET A 1 7.80 7.08 2.11
CA MET A 1 6.39 6.64 2.28
C MET A 1 6.17 6.00 3.65
N ILE A 2 7.04 5.09 4.10
CA ILE A 2 6.88 4.41 5.40
C ILE A 2 7.11 5.34 6.60
N SER A 3 8.14 6.20 6.54
CA SER A 3 8.56 7.00 7.70
C SER A 3 7.76 8.29 7.93
N LEU A 4 7.17 8.86 6.87
CA LEU A 4 6.50 10.15 6.92
C LEU A 4 4.97 9.97 6.90
N PRO A 5 4.23 10.62 7.82
CA PRO A 5 2.77 10.62 7.76
C PRO A 5 2.28 11.39 6.52
N ARG A 6 1.05 11.10 6.10
CA ARG A 6 0.46 11.57 4.82
C ARG A 6 0.58 13.08 4.60
N VAL A 7 0.36 13.89 5.64
CA VAL A 7 0.43 15.36 5.56
C VAL A 7 1.85 15.83 5.26
N GLN A 8 2.85 15.26 5.94
CA GLN A 8 4.26 15.60 5.73
C GLN A 8 4.74 15.09 4.37
N LEU A 9 4.31 13.90 3.96
CA LEU A 9 4.59 13.35 2.64
C LEU A 9 4.08 14.26 1.52
N ARG A 10 2.87 14.80 1.65
CA ARG A 10 2.33 15.79 0.70
C ARG A 10 3.20 17.03 0.61
N LYS A 11 3.59 17.59 1.76
CA LYS A 11 4.34 18.84 1.82
C LYS A 11 5.76 18.68 1.27
N ASN A 12 6.47 17.64 1.70
CA ASN A 12 7.91 17.52 1.47
C ASN A 12 8.24 16.77 0.17
N VAL A 13 7.40 15.82 -0.25
CA VAL A 13 7.69 14.96 -1.40
C VAL A 13 6.85 15.37 -2.60
N ILE A 14 5.52 15.38 -2.46
CA ILE A 14 4.60 15.60 -3.58
C ILE A 14 4.66 17.04 -4.10
N LYS A 15 4.84 18.02 -3.22
CA LYS A 15 4.97 19.43 -3.59
C LYS A 15 6.42 19.91 -3.75
N GLY A 16 7.40 19.04 -3.51
CA GLY A 16 8.82 19.40 -3.64
C GLY A 16 9.23 19.48 -5.11
N ALA A 17 9.61 20.67 -5.58
CA ALA A 17 9.97 20.90 -6.98
C ALA A 17 11.16 20.01 -7.44
N GLU A 18 12.20 19.92 -6.61
CA GLU A 18 13.39 19.09 -6.87
C GLU A 18 13.04 17.61 -7.10
N ILE A 19 12.12 17.08 -6.29
CA ILE A 19 11.69 15.68 -6.38
C ILE A 19 10.81 15.49 -7.61
N LEU A 20 9.91 16.42 -7.90
CA LEU A 20 9.03 16.35 -9.07
C LEU A 20 9.81 16.33 -10.37
N GLU A 21 10.86 17.16 -10.51
CA GLU A 21 11.73 17.17 -11.70
C GLU A 21 12.38 15.81 -11.95
N VAL A 22 12.91 15.16 -10.91
CA VAL A 22 13.50 13.81 -11.04
C VAL A 22 12.43 12.76 -11.35
N LEU A 23 11.24 12.88 -10.76
CA LEU A 23 10.12 11.98 -11.03
C LEU A 23 9.61 12.09 -12.47
N HIS A 24 9.80 13.22 -13.16
CA HIS A 24 9.50 13.32 -14.59
C HIS A 24 10.39 12.41 -15.44
N GLY A 25 11.62 12.13 -15.01
CA GLY A 25 12.52 11.21 -15.69
C GLY A 25 12.21 9.72 -15.45
N ASN A 26 11.40 9.39 -14.43
CA ASN A 26 11.04 8.01 -14.11
C ASN A 26 9.53 7.86 -13.86
N PRO A 27 8.73 7.61 -14.92
CA PRO A 27 7.27 7.59 -14.83
C PRO A 27 6.74 6.46 -13.93
N GLU A 28 7.42 5.33 -13.87
CA GLU A 28 7.02 4.18 -13.04
C GLU A 28 7.04 4.53 -11.54
N LEU A 29 8.11 5.20 -11.10
CA LEU A 29 8.25 5.62 -9.70
C LEU A 29 7.25 6.73 -9.35
N ARG A 30 6.98 7.63 -10.31
CA ARG A 30 5.94 8.65 -10.17
C ARG A 30 4.58 7.99 -9.97
N GLU A 31 4.19 7.06 -10.84
CA GLU A 31 2.92 6.36 -10.71
C GLU A 31 2.79 5.59 -9.39
N TYR A 32 3.87 4.95 -8.93
CA TYR A 32 3.90 4.31 -7.61
C TYR A 32 3.63 5.28 -6.46
N LEU A 33 4.29 6.45 -6.47
CA LEU A 33 4.11 7.46 -5.42
C LEU A 33 2.70 8.05 -5.42
N PHE A 34 2.22 8.44 -6.60
CA PHE A 34 0.94 9.13 -6.75
C PHE A 34 -0.24 8.18 -6.55
N SER A 35 -0.16 6.92 -6.99
CA SER A 35 -1.24 5.94 -6.80
C SER A 35 -1.61 5.73 -5.32
N LEU A 36 -0.62 5.65 -4.43
CA LEU A 36 -0.90 5.57 -2.99
C LEU A 36 -1.52 6.86 -2.44
N TYR A 37 -1.04 8.02 -2.90
CA TYR A 37 -1.52 9.32 -2.44
C TYR A 37 -2.95 9.63 -2.91
N GLU A 38 -3.30 9.24 -4.14
CA GLU A 38 -4.61 9.40 -4.75
C GLU A 38 -5.60 8.29 -4.32
N CYS A 39 -5.17 7.36 -3.46
CA CYS A 39 -5.96 6.20 -3.03
C CYS A 39 -6.37 5.25 -4.19
N ASN A 40 -5.57 5.18 -5.26
CA ASN A 40 -5.77 4.23 -6.34
C ASN A 40 -5.03 2.91 -6.05
N TYR A 41 -5.64 2.08 -5.22
CA TYR A 41 -4.98 0.92 -4.62
C TYR A 41 -4.67 -0.22 -5.60
N SER A 42 -5.52 -0.43 -6.61
CA SER A 42 -5.28 -1.44 -7.65
C SER A 42 -3.98 -1.15 -8.42
N LYS A 43 -3.84 0.08 -8.95
CA LYS A 43 -2.59 0.53 -9.59
C LYS A 43 -1.40 0.49 -8.65
N PHE A 44 -1.61 0.87 -7.38
CA PHE A 44 -0.56 0.83 -6.38
C PHE A 44 -0.02 -0.60 -6.18
N PHE A 45 -0.87 -1.63 -6.15
CA PHE A 45 -0.43 -3.02 -6.02
C PHE A 45 0.35 -3.51 -7.25
N GLU A 46 -0.07 -3.14 -8.45
CA GLU A 46 0.67 -3.43 -9.68
C GLU A 46 2.08 -2.83 -9.64
N LYS A 47 2.19 -1.54 -9.27
CA LYS A 47 3.49 -0.85 -9.16
C LYS A 47 4.32 -1.34 -7.97
N LEU A 48 3.68 -1.79 -6.89
CA LEU A 48 4.37 -2.42 -5.75
C LEU A 48 5.05 -3.72 -6.16
N CYS A 49 4.41 -4.54 -7.01
CA CYS A 49 5.02 -5.74 -7.60
C CYS A 49 6.24 -5.38 -8.47
N TRP A 50 6.15 -4.31 -9.26
CA TRP A 50 7.29 -3.82 -10.06
C TRP A 50 8.48 -3.41 -9.16
N ILE A 51 8.22 -2.69 -8.06
CA ILE A 51 9.24 -2.35 -7.07
C ILE A 51 9.82 -3.58 -6.38
N GLU A 52 8.98 -4.57 -6.03
CA GLU A 52 9.46 -5.81 -5.43
C GLU A 52 10.48 -6.51 -6.33
N TYR A 53 10.21 -6.56 -7.64
CA TYR A 53 11.12 -7.14 -8.62
C TYR A 53 12.46 -6.38 -8.69
N PHE A 54 12.41 -5.04 -8.66
CA PHE A 54 13.62 -4.21 -8.65
C PHE A 54 14.43 -4.42 -7.35
N MET A 55 13.78 -4.38 -6.20
CA MET A 55 14.42 -4.57 -4.89
C MET A 55 15.06 -5.95 -4.72
N LYS A 56 14.50 -7.00 -5.33
CA LYS A 56 15.09 -8.35 -5.32
C LYS A 56 16.41 -8.43 -6.10
N LYS A 57 16.57 -7.61 -7.13
CA LYS A 57 17.80 -7.57 -7.94
C LYS A 57 18.90 -6.73 -7.31
N ASP A 58 18.53 -5.75 -6.51
CA ASP A 58 19.49 -4.88 -5.84
C ASP A 58 20.11 -5.60 -4.63
N ARG A 59 21.45 -5.66 -4.62
CA ARG A 59 22.23 -6.30 -3.55
C ARG A 59 21.92 -5.75 -2.16
N LEU A 60 21.66 -4.45 -2.03
CA LEU A 60 21.45 -3.82 -0.72
C LEU A 60 20.00 -3.95 -0.25
N PHE A 61 19.03 -3.93 -1.17
CA PHE A 61 17.62 -4.04 -0.81
C PHE A 61 17.13 -5.49 -0.71
N GLN A 62 17.81 -6.45 -1.35
CA GLN A 62 17.38 -7.85 -1.36
C GLN A 62 17.21 -8.48 0.04
N PRO A 63 18.04 -8.20 1.06
CA PRO A 63 17.79 -8.75 2.40
C PRO A 63 16.50 -8.21 3.03
N HIS A 64 16.05 -7.02 2.62
CA HIS A 64 14.99 -6.25 3.28
C HIS A 64 13.70 -6.11 2.46
N PHE A 65 13.64 -6.57 1.21
CA PHE A 65 12.47 -6.38 0.35
C PHE A 65 11.18 -6.93 1.00
N ARG A 66 11.25 -8.08 1.67
CA ARG A 66 10.08 -8.70 2.32
C ARG A 66 9.48 -7.81 3.40
N PHE A 67 10.35 -7.13 4.16
CA PHE A 67 9.93 -6.17 5.17
C PHE A 67 9.25 -4.98 4.49
N TYR A 68 9.91 -4.38 3.50
CA TYR A 68 9.37 -3.21 2.79
C TYR A 68 7.99 -3.47 2.19
N ILE A 69 7.82 -4.57 1.44
CA ILE A 69 6.54 -4.90 0.80
C ILE A 69 5.45 -5.12 1.84
N ARG A 70 5.75 -5.83 2.94
CA ARG A 70 4.79 -6.06 4.03
C ARG A 70 4.33 -4.75 4.66
N GLU A 71 5.27 -3.85 4.98
CA GLU A 71 4.92 -2.56 5.60
C GLU A 71 4.12 -1.66 4.66
N MET A 72 4.44 -1.65 3.36
CA MET A 72 3.68 -0.90 2.36
C MET A 72 2.23 -1.41 2.21
N ARG A 73 2.01 -2.74 2.27
CA ARG A 73 0.65 -3.31 2.26
C ARG A 73 -0.14 -2.91 3.50
N ILE A 74 0.45 -3.04 4.69
CA ILE A 74 -0.19 -2.64 5.96
C ILE A 74 -0.57 -1.15 5.91
N LEU A 75 0.32 -0.30 5.40
CA LEU A 75 0.06 1.13 5.27
C LEU A 75 -1.14 1.41 4.34
N ALA A 76 -1.21 0.74 3.18
CA ALA A 76 -2.32 0.90 2.25
C ALA A 76 -3.65 0.40 2.84
N TYR A 77 -3.64 -0.73 3.55
CA TYR A 77 -4.83 -1.26 4.23
C TYR A 77 -5.32 -0.33 5.33
N ASN A 78 -4.42 0.17 6.19
CA ASN A 78 -4.78 1.16 7.21
C ASN A 78 -5.36 2.43 6.58
N GLN A 79 -4.78 2.91 5.49
CA GLN A 79 -5.26 4.12 4.81
C GLN A 79 -6.69 3.98 4.29
N LEU A 80 -7.06 2.81 3.75
CA LEU A 80 -8.44 2.56 3.35
C LEU A 80 -9.35 2.43 4.57
N LEU A 81 -8.98 1.60 5.55
CA LEU A 81 -9.81 1.29 6.72
C LEU A 81 -10.03 2.51 7.63
N GLU A 82 -9.08 3.43 7.73
CA GLU A 82 -9.21 4.64 8.56
C GLU A 82 -10.35 5.57 8.09
N SER A 83 -10.73 5.47 6.82
CA SER A 83 -11.81 6.29 6.24
C SER A 83 -13.21 5.73 6.51
N TYR A 84 -13.34 4.48 6.96
CA TYR A 84 -14.61 3.78 7.10
C TYR A 84 -14.76 3.11 8.46
N ARG A 85 -15.93 3.24 9.09
CA ARG A 85 -16.23 2.52 10.33
C ARG A 85 -16.50 1.02 10.10
N SER A 86 -17.03 0.69 8.93
CA SER A 86 -17.38 -0.65 8.47
C SER A 86 -17.29 -0.67 6.95
N LEU A 87 -16.80 -1.76 6.37
CA LEU A 87 -16.64 -1.89 4.92
C LEU A 87 -16.72 -3.37 4.53
N GLU A 88 -17.35 -3.67 3.41
CA GLU A 88 -17.47 -5.05 2.92
C GLU A 88 -16.13 -5.57 2.39
N LEU A 89 -15.79 -6.84 2.70
CA LEU A 89 -14.59 -7.50 2.20
C LEU A 89 -14.54 -7.53 0.66
N LYS A 90 -15.70 -7.64 0.00
CA LYS A 90 -15.81 -7.62 -1.46
C LYS A 90 -15.41 -6.27 -2.03
N TYR A 91 -15.90 -5.18 -1.46
CA TYR A 91 -15.52 -3.83 -1.88
C TYR A 91 -14.02 -3.59 -1.72
N MET A 92 -13.44 -4.07 -0.62
CA MET A 92 -11.99 -3.99 -0.41
C MET A 92 -11.22 -4.76 -1.48
N ALA A 93 -11.64 -6.00 -1.77
CA ALA A 93 -11.02 -6.81 -2.81
C ALA A 93 -11.07 -6.12 -4.18
N ASP A 94 -12.22 -5.56 -4.55
CA ASP A 94 -12.39 -4.82 -5.81
C ASP A 94 -11.53 -3.55 -5.86
N ALA A 95 -11.44 -2.79 -4.76
CA ALA A 95 -10.62 -1.58 -4.67
C ALA A 95 -9.12 -1.86 -4.82
N PHE A 96 -8.64 -2.98 -4.27
CA PHE A 96 -7.25 -3.44 -4.38
C PHE A 96 -6.98 -4.26 -5.65
N GLY A 97 -8.01 -4.62 -6.43
CA GLY A 97 -7.87 -5.42 -7.64
C GLY A 97 -7.45 -6.88 -7.38
N VAL A 98 -7.86 -7.45 -6.25
CA VAL A 98 -7.48 -8.80 -5.81
C VAL A 98 -8.72 -9.63 -5.45
N THR A 99 -8.53 -10.93 -5.22
CA THR A 99 -9.64 -11.80 -4.79
C THR A 99 -9.99 -11.61 -3.32
N VAL A 100 -11.26 -11.84 -2.97
CA VAL A 100 -11.73 -11.81 -1.56
C VAL A 100 -10.93 -12.77 -0.67
N ASN A 101 -10.65 -13.98 -1.16
CA ASN A 101 -9.87 -14.99 -0.43
C ASN A 101 -8.46 -14.49 -0.08
N PHE A 102 -7.85 -13.70 -0.96
CA PHE A 102 -6.53 -13.13 -0.73
C PHE A 102 -6.57 -12.08 0.39
N ILE A 103 -7.54 -11.16 0.35
CA ILE A 103 -7.72 -10.13 1.38
C ILE A 103 -8.05 -10.76 2.74
N ASP A 104 -8.95 -11.73 2.79
CA ASP A 104 -9.32 -12.44 4.04
C ASP A 104 -8.08 -13.03 4.73
N GLN A 105 -7.23 -13.73 3.97
CA GLN A 105 -5.99 -14.31 4.50
C GLN A 105 -4.96 -13.27 4.96
N GLU A 106 -4.76 -12.19 4.19
CA GLU A 106 -3.81 -11.14 4.57
C GLU A 106 -4.27 -10.36 5.80
N LEU A 107 -5.54 -9.94 5.83
CA LEU A 107 -6.09 -9.20 6.97
C LEU A 107 -6.07 -10.06 8.23
N ALA A 108 -6.51 -11.32 8.17
CA ALA A 108 -6.46 -12.22 9.32
C ALA A 108 -5.04 -12.33 9.91
N ARG A 109 -4.02 -12.44 9.05
CA ARG A 109 -2.62 -12.49 9.47
C ARG A 109 -2.16 -11.19 10.13
N PHE A 110 -2.52 -10.03 9.59
CA PHE A 110 -2.09 -8.73 10.13
C PHE A 110 -2.84 -8.32 11.40
N ILE A 111 -4.11 -8.69 11.53
CA ILE A 111 -4.90 -8.53 12.75
C ILE A 111 -4.32 -9.42 13.85
N ALA A 112 -4.04 -10.69 13.56
CA ALA A 112 -3.41 -11.61 14.52
C ALA A 112 -2.03 -11.11 14.98
N ALA A 113 -1.29 -10.44 14.10
CA ALA A 113 0.00 -9.81 14.42
C ALA A 113 -0.13 -8.45 15.14
N GLY A 114 -1.34 -7.95 15.40
CA GLY A 114 -1.58 -6.65 16.04
C GLY A 114 -1.16 -5.44 15.21
N ARG A 115 -1.07 -5.58 13.88
CA ARG A 115 -0.63 -4.52 12.94
C ARG A 115 -1.80 -3.76 12.32
N LEU A 116 -2.99 -4.35 12.33
CA LEU A 116 -4.25 -3.74 11.91
C LEU A 116 -5.24 -3.76 13.07
N TYR A 117 -5.87 -2.62 13.34
CA TYR A 117 -6.83 -2.46 14.43
C TYR A 117 -8.27 -2.57 13.91
N CYS A 118 -8.60 -3.72 13.32
CA CYS A 118 -9.95 -4.02 12.83
C CYS A 118 -10.38 -5.44 13.23
N LYS A 119 -11.66 -5.75 13.04
CA LYS A 119 -12.25 -7.07 13.25
C LYS A 119 -12.97 -7.48 11.97
N ILE A 120 -12.90 -8.75 11.62
CA ILE A 120 -13.55 -9.33 10.43
C ILE A 120 -14.74 -10.17 10.89
N ASP A 121 -15.89 -9.96 10.27
CA ASP A 121 -17.08 -10.78 10.34
C ASP A 121 -17.28 -11.54 9.03
N LYS A 122 -16.75 -12.77 9.00
CA LYS A 122 -16.79 -13.64 7.82
C LYS A 122 -18.19 -14.15 7.46
N VAL A 123 -19.12 -14.17 8.41
CA VAL A 123 -20.50 -14.65 8.17
C VAL A 123 -21.27 -13.62 7.35
N ASN A 124 -21.11 -12.35 7.70
CA ASN A 124 -21.77 -11.24 7.02
C ASN A 124 -20.94 -10.65 5.87
N GLY A 125 -19.64 -11.01 5.76
CA GLY A 125 -18.74 -10.51 4.72
C GLY A 125 -18.25 -9.07 4.96
N ILE A 126 -18.21 -8.65 6.23
CA ILE A 126 -17.91 -7.29 6.70
C ILE A 126 -16.60 -7.28 7.48
#